data_AF-A0A5D5AF83-F1
#
_entry.id   AF-A0A5D5AF83-F1
#
_cell.length_a   1.000
_cell.length_b   1.000
_cell.length_c   1.000
_cell.angle_alpha   90.00
_cell.angle_beta   90.00
_cell.angle_gamma   90.00
#
_symmetry.space_group_name_H-M   'P 1'
#
loop_
_entity.id
_entity.type
_entity.pdbx_description
1 polymer ?
#
loop_
_entity_poly.entity_id
_entity_poly.type
_entity_poly.pdbx_seq_one_letter_code
_entity_poly.pdbx_strand_id
1 'polypeptide(L)' 'MKVVYKPGNTYEEINCFDFREYDEGIVLHDEQGYNIGYVPHEILSHIEPHPGEEVVFEGGDPPEREDDEE' A
#
# COMPACT_ATOMS: atom_id res chain seq x y z
N MET A 1 0.57 9.29 0.13
CA MET A 1 0.91 7.93 -0.23
C MET A 1 -0.12 7.46 -1.23
N LYS A 2 0.23 6.50 -2.10
CA LYS A 2 -0.70 5.90 -3.05
C LYS A 2 -0.73 4.41 -2.83
N VAL A 3 -1.91 3.84 -2.68
CA VAL A 3 -2.12 2.40 -2.53
C VAL A 3 -2.64 1.85 -3.85
N VAL A 4 -1.94 0.86 -4.39
CA VAL A 4 -2.32 0.16 -5.61
C VAL A 4 -2.85 -1.22 -5.25
N TYR A 5 -4.04 -1.55 -5.75
CA TYR A 5 -4.73 -2.80 -5.46
C TYR A 5 -5.41 -3.34 -6.72
N LYS A 6 -5.75 -4.63 -6.72
CA LYS A 6 -6.24 -5.32 -7.91
C LYS A 6 -7.55 -6.06 -7.62
N PRO A 7 -8.71 -5.37 -7.64
CA PRO A 7 -10.00 -6.04 -7.52
C PRO A 7 -10.30 -6.83 -8.81
N GLY A 8 -10.02 -8.13 -8.79
CA GLY A 8 -10.18 -9.01 -9.96
C GLY A 8 -9.07 -8.81 -10.99
N ASN A 9 -9.40 -8.31 -12.19
CA ASN A 9 -8.47 -8.25 -13.33
C ASN A 9 -7.92 -6.84 -13.64
N THR A 10 -8.34 -5.81 -12.93
CA THR A 10 -7.93 -4.42 -13.17
C THR A 10 -7.17 -3.87 -11.98
N TYR A 11 -6.16 -3.03 -12.21
CA TYR A 11 -5.47 -2.29 -11.17
C TYR A 11 -6.23 -1.00 -10.86
N GLU A 12 -6.42 -0.71 -9.58
CA GLU A 12 -6.97 0.53 -9.06
C GLU A 12 -5.95 1.19 -8.11
N GLU A 13 -6.06 2.51 -7.97
CA GLU A 13 -5.19 3.31 -7.12
C GLU A 13 -5.98 4.28 -6.24
N ILE A 14 -5.66 4.32 -4.95
CA ILE A 14 -6.23 5.28 -3.99
C ILE A 14 -5.10 6.09 -3.38
N ASN A 15 -5.23 7.42 -3.43
CA ASN A 15 -4.32 8.32 -2.71
C ASN A 15 -4.81 8.46 -1.27
N CYS A 16 -3.91 8.25 -0.31
CA CYS A 16 -4.18 8.38 1.13
C CYS A 16 -3.06 9.13 1.83
N PHE A 17 -3.35 9.69 3.01
CA PHE A 17 -2.37 10.34 3.85
C PHE A 17 -1.62 9.31 4.70
N ASP A 18 -2.36 8.39 5.33
CA ASP A 18 -1.84 7.32 6.20
C ASP A 18 -2.68 6.04 6.03
N PHE A 19 -2.18 4.90 6.52
CA PHE A 19 -2.95 3.66 6.58
C PHE A 19 -2.75 2.94 7.91
N ARG A 20 -3.75 2.18 8.33
CA ARG A 20 -3.67 1.25 9.46
C ARG A 20 -3.85 -0.16 8.98
N GLU A 21 -2.86 -1.00 9.29
CA GLU A 21 -2.90 -2.43 9.01
C GLU A 21 -3.71 -3.19 10.07
N TYR A 22 -4.48 -4.16 9.59
CA TYR A 22 -5.24 -5.14 10.35
C TYR A 22 -4.97 -6.52 9.75
N ASP A 23 -5.30 -7.60 10.47
CA ASP A 23 -5.06 -8.98 9.99
C ASP A 23 -5.62 -9.24 8.57
N GLU A 24 -6.78 -8.66 8.24
CA GLU A 24 -7.50 -8.91 6.99
C GLU A 24 -7.18 -7.91 5.86
N GLY A 25 -6.50 -6.80 6.16
CA GLY A 25 -6.24 -5.73 5.20
C GLY A 25 -5.85 -4.40 5.83
N ILE A 26 -5.77 -3.37 5.00
CA ILE A 26 -5.41 -2.01 5.41
C ILE A 26 -6.60 -1.06 5.29
N VAL A 27 -6.77 -0.19 6.28
CA VAL A 27 -7.71 0.94 6.23
C VAL A 27 -6.93 2.20 5.90
N LEU A 28 -7.40 2.94 4.90
CA LEU A 28 -6.79 4.16 4.40
C LEU A 28 -7.43 5.37 5.05
N HIS A 29 -6.61 6.34 5.45
CA HIS A 29 -7.04 7.59 6.08
C HIS A 29 -6.62 8.83 5.26
N ASP A 30 -7.44 9.89 5.31
CA ASP A 30 -7.09 11.21 4.78
C ASP A 30 -6.29 12.05 5.79
N GLU A 31 -5.93 13.28 5.41
CA GLU A 31 -5.17 14.23 6.26
C GLU A 31 -5.87 14.57 7.59
N GLN A 32 -7.20 14.45 7.65
CA GLN A 32 -7.99 14.67 8.86
C GLN A 32 -8.19 13.39 9.69
N GLY A 33 -7.66 12.25 9.22
CA GLY A 33 -7.78 10.95 9.88
C GLY A 33 -9.10 10.22 9.61
N TYR A 34 -9.89 10.65 8.61
CA TYR A 34 -11.11 9.94 8.24
C TYR A 34 -10.82 8.73 7.36
N ASN A 35 -11.57 7.64 7.57
CA ASN A 35 -11.48 6.45 6.73
C ASN A 35 -11.99 6.78 5.32
N ILE A 36 -11.12 6.65 4.33
CA ILE A 36 -11.41 6.91 2.92
C ILE A 36 -11.38 5.64 2.06
N GLY A 37 -10.88 4.53 2.60
CA GLY A 37 -10.83 3.26 1.88
C GLY A 37 -10.47 2.09 2.76
N TYR A 38 -10.74 0.89 2.26
CA TYR A 38 -10.28 -0.37 2.83
C TYR A 38 -9.79 -1.26 1.70
N VAL A 39 -8.61 -1.84 1.87
CA VAL A 39 -7.99 -2.73 0.89
C VAL A 39 -7.64 -4.04 1.58
N PRO A 40 -8.32 -5.16 1.25
CA PRO A 40 -7.96 -6.48 1.72
C PRO A 40 -6.53 -6.87 1.29
N HIS A 41 -5.81 -7.59 2.13
CA HIS A 41 -4.48 -8.12 1.77
C HIS A 41 -4.51 -8.99 0.52
N GLU A 42 -5.61 -9.71 0.30
CA GLU A 42 -5.79 -10.60 -0.85
C GLU A 42 -5.73 -9.88 -2.21
N ILE A 43 -6.03 -8.58 -2.24
CA ILE A 43 -6.00 -7.76 -3.46
C ILE A 43 -5.00 -6.60 -3.39
N LEU A 44 -4.28 -6.46 -2.27
CA LEU A 44 -3.27 -5.43 -2.10
C LEU A 44 -2.06 -5.76 -2.98
N SER A 45 -1.69 -4.85 -3.88
CA SER A 45 -0.54 -5.06 -4.76
C SER A 45 0.72 -4.45 -4.17
N HIS A 46 0.74 -3.14 -3.97
CA HIS A 46 1.85 -2.43 -3.31
C HIS A 46 1.42 -1.02 -2.90
N ILE A 47 2.25 -0.38 -2.08
CA ILE A 47 2.04 0.97 -1.58
C ILE A 47 3.20 1.84 -2.06
N GLU A 48 2.89 2.88 -2.84
CA GLU A 48 3.85 3.88 -3.27
C GLU A 48 3.89 5.05 -2.26
N PRO A 49 5.03 5.34 -1.63
CA PRO A 49 5.18 6.50 -0.75
C PRO A 49 5.04 7.82 -1.54
N HIS A 50 4.81 8.93 -0.85
CA HIS A 50 4.79 10.24 -1.52
C HIS A 50 6.12 10.50 -2.24
N PRO A 51 6.12 11.17 -3.41
CA PRO A 51 7.35 11.59 -4.09
C PRO A 51 8.03 12.68 -3.24
N GLY A 52 8.88 12.26 -2.30
CA GLY A 52 9.51 13.11 -1.28
C GLY A 52 9.60 12.45 0.10
N GLU A 53 8.88 11.34 0.31
CA GLU A 53 8.93 10.55 1.54
C GLU A 53 9.79 9.32 1.25
N GLU A 54 11.09 9.44 1.51
CA GLU A 54 12.03 8.32 1.38
C GLU A 54 11.68 7.30 2.46
N VAL A 55 11.17 6.12 2.07
CA VAL A 55 10.88 5.03 3.02
C VAL A 55 12.22 4.47 3.45
N VAL A 56 12.70 4.96 4.60
CA VAL A 56 13.92 4.47 5.21
C VAL A 56 13.58 3.12 5.86
N PHE A 57 13.85 2.02 5.16
CA PHE A 57 13.73 0.68 5.72
C PHE A 57 14.63 0.59 6.97
N GLU A 58 14.08 0.16 8.12
CA GLU A 58 14.81 0.03 9.41
C GLU A 58 15.82 -1.15 9.43
N GLY A 59 16.47 -1.39 8.28
CA GLY A 59 17.41 -2.47 8.01
C GLY A 59 18.28 -2.27 6.76
N GLY A 60 18.17 -1.14 6.04
CA GLY A 60 19.09 -0.78 4.96
C GLY A 60 18.90 -1.49 3.61
N ASP A 61 18.15 -2.58 3.54
CA ASP A 61 17.91 -3.31 2.30
C ASP A 61 16.40 -3.34 1.97
N PRO A 62 15.99 -2.94 0.75
CA PRO A 62 14.64 -3.23 0.27
C PRO A 62 14.45 -4.76 0.22
N PRO A 63 13.23 -5.30 0.44
CA PRO A 63 13.00 -6.71 0.20
C PRO A 63 13.41 -7.03 -1.24
N GLU A 64 14.24 -8.06 -1.42
CA GLU A 64 14.51 -8.61 -2.74
C GLU A 64 13.15 -8.89 -3.38
N ARG A 65 12.91 -8.30 -4.56
CA ARG A 65 11.76 -8.70 -5.37
C ARG A 65 11.98 -10.18 -5.68
N GLU A 66 11.15 -11.05 -5.14
CA GLU A 66 10.95 -12.38 -5.71
C GLU A 66 10.31 -12.13 -7.08
N ASP A 67 11.13 -11.86 -8.09
CA ASP A 67 10.78 -12.10 -9.48
C ASP A 67 10.55 -13.62 -9.58
N ASP A 68 9.29 -14.01 -9.49
CA ASP A 68 8.80 -15.35 -9.80
C ASP A 68 8.96 -15.56 -11.32
N GLU A 69 10.19 -15.87 -11.73
CA GLU A 69 10.53 -16.44 -13.03
C GLU A 69 10.75 -17.96 -12.88
N GLU A 70 9.69 -18.76 -13.02
CA GLU A 70 9.77 -20.06 -13.72
C GLU A 70 8.43 -20.52 -14.35
#